data_AF-A0A381J6U9-F1
#
_entry.id   AF-A0A381J6U9-F1
#
_cell.length_a   1.000
_cell.length_b   1.000
_cell.length_c   1.000
_cell.angle_alpha   90.00
_cell.angle_beta   90.00
_cell.angle_gamma   90.00
#
_symmetry.space_group_name_H-M   'P 1'
#
loop_
_entity.id
_entity.type
_entity.pdbx_description
1 polymer ?
#
loop_
_entity_poly.entity_id
_entity_poly.type
_entity_poly.pdbx_seq_one_letter_code
_entity_poly.pdbx_strand_id
1 'polypeptide(L)'
;MGNRSLIESHYADMNNLVDILCKLVTSYRAMVGGAHELNGVALVEKKQIKEALKTADELNDLIRNIIDTLECCEDCYLDYCKIKSQVLKSKINTQYILDEIDDNYEYKNNNEGMGKVRFPELRLKGSGVKGSKEGNENRAQKGNEKKDITDTKEE
;
A
#
# COMPACT_ATOMS: atom_id res chain seq x y z
N MET A 1 11.18 16.19 -0.58
CA MET A 1 11.67 15.38 0.57
C MET A 1 10.65 15.22 1.69
N GLY A 2 9.59 16.03 1.83
CA GLY A 2 8.78 16.04 3.08
C GLY A 2 7.73 14.94 3.28
N ASN A 3 7.00 14.51 2.24
CA ASN A 3 5.79 13.69 2.46
C ASN A 3 6.09 12.21 2.69
N ARG A 4 7.09 11.66 1.98
CA ARG A 4 7.45 10.23 2.10
C ARG A 4 8.01 9.90 3.48
N SER A 5 8.93 10.72 3.99
CA SER A 5 9.53 10.55 5.31
C SER A 5 8.49 10.67 6.43
N LEU A 6 7.49 11.54 6.27
CA LEU A 6 6.40 11.69 7.23
C LEU A 6 5.57 10.42 7.34
N ILE A 7 5.26 9.79 6.21
CA ILE A 7 4.50 8.53 6.18
C ILE A 7 5.34 7.35 6.69
N GLU A 8 6.62 7.30 6.35
CA GLU A 8 7.54 6.28 6.88
C GLU A 8 7.70 6.41 8.41
N SER A 9 7.78 7.65 8.93
CA SER A 9 7.76 7.92 10.37
C SER A 9 6.43 7.47 11.00
N HIS A 10 5.29 7.83 10.41
CA HIS A 10 3.98 7.42 10.91
C HIS A 10 3.82 5.91 10.99
N TYR A 11 4.31 5.19 9.96
CA TYR A 11 4.35 3.73 9.98
C TYR A 11 5.25 3.18 11.08
N ALA A 12 6.42 3.79 11.31
CA ALA A 12 7.31 3.40 12.41
C ALA A 12 6.65 3.63 13.78
N ASP A 13 5.98 4.78 13.96
CA ASP A 13 5.26 5.11 15.20
C ASP A 13 4.13 4.12 15.48
N MET A 14 3.37 3.72 14.47
CA MET A 14 2.36 2.66 14.60
C MET A 14 2.97 1.33 15.04
N ASN A 15 4.08 0.90 14.43
CA ASN A 15 4.75 -0.34 14.83
C ASN A 15 5.27 -0.27 16.27
N ASN A 16 5.81 0.88 16.67
CA ASN A 16 6.23 1.11 18.04
C ASN A 16 5.07 0.99 19.04
N LEU A 17 3.89 1.53 18.70
CA LEU A 17 2.68 1.39 19.50
C LEU A 17 2.21 -0.07 19.60
N VAL A 18 2.24 -0.83 18.50
CA VAL A 18 1.93 -2.28 18.49
C VAL A 18 2.91 -3.05 19.38
N ASP A 19 4.20 -2.73 19.32
CA ASP A 19 5.22 -3.36 20.16
C ASP A 19 5.00 -3.06 21.65
N ILE A 20 4.66 -1.80 21.98
CA ILE A 20 4.31 -1.40 23.35
C ILE A 20 3.06 -2.14 23.83
N LEU A 21 2.02 -2.22 23.01
CA LEU A 21 0.80 -2.95 23.32
C LEU A 21 1.10 -4.41 23.66
N CYS A 22 1.91 -5.10 22.84
CA CYS A 22 2.30 -6.48 23.08
C CYS A 22 3.02 -6.67 24.42
N LYS A 23 3.93 -5.74 24.76
CA LYS A 23 4.64 -5.75 26.05
C LYS A 23 3.68 -5.55 27.21
N LEU A 24 2.76 -4.59 27.11
CA LEU A 24 1.77 -4.30 28.15
C LEU A 24 0.81 -5.47 28.39
N VAL A 25 0.31 -6.10 27.33
CA VAL A 25 -0.56 -7.29 27.44
C VAL A 25 0.18 -8.45 28.12
N THR A 26 1.47 -8.63 27.81
CA THR A 26 2.31 -9.64 28.46
C THR A 26 2.48 -9.35 29.95
N SER A 27 2.75 -8.10 30.31
CA SER A 27 2.85 -7.67 31.71
C SER A 27 1.53 -7.80 32.47
N TYR A 28 0.41 -7.42 31.86
CA TYR A 28 -0.93 -7.60 32.43
C TYR A 28 -1.20 -9.07 32.77
N ARG A 29 -0.95 -9.97 31.82
CA ARG A 29 -1.09 -11.41 32.03
C ARG A 29 -0.18 -11.92 33.15
N ALA A 30 1.05 -11.43 33.23
CA ALA A 30 1.98 -11.81 34.30
C ALA A 30 1.48 -11.38 35.68
N MET A 31 0.89 -10.19 35.81
CA MET A 31 0.33 -9.70 37.07
C MET A 31 -0.89 -10.51 37.51
N VAL A 32 -1.83 -10.78 36.60
CA VAL A 32 -3.01 -11.59 36.89
C VAL A 32 -2.63 -13.04 37.22
N GLY A 33 -1.68 -13.61 36.48
CA GLY A 33 -1.12 -14.95 36.74
C GLY A 33 -0.42 -15.03 38.09
N GLY A 34 0.46 -14.07 38.39
CA GLY A 34 1.14 -13.99 39.68
C GLY A 34 0.17 -13.81 40.85
N ALA A 35 -0.88 -12.99 40.69
CA ALA A 35 -1.92 -12.85 41.71
C ALA A 35 -2.68 -14.18 41.95
N HIS A 36 -2.96 -14.94 40.90
CA HIS A 36 -3.59 -16.26 41.00
C HIS A 36 -2.70 -17.27 41.72
N GLU A 37 -1.41 -17.31 41.39
CA GLU A 37 -0.42 -18.16 42.05
C GLU A 37 -0.25 -17.81 43.54
N LEU A 38 -0.13 -16.51 43.84
CA LEU A 38 -0.06 -15.99 45.21
C LEU A 38 -1.28 -16.37 46.04
N ASN A 39 -2.47 -16.36 45.46
CA ASN A 39 -3.71 -16.77 46.12
C ASN A 39 -3.75 -18.27 46.48
N GLY A 40 -2.95 -19.10 45.80
CA GLY A 40 -2.80 -20.53 46.10
C GLY A 40 -1.84 -20.81 47.27
N VAL A 41 -1.06 -19.83 47.72
CA VAL A 41 -0.05 -20.00 48.77
C VAL A 41 -0.62 -19.63 50.14
N ALA A 42 -0.66 -20.60 51.07
CA ALA A 42 -1.30 -20.45 52.38
C ALA A 42 -0.74 -19.33 53.28
N LEU A 43 0.50 -18.91 53.07
CA LEU A 43 1.18 -17.89 53.90
C LEU A 43 1.19 -16.48 53.29
N VAL A 44 0.62 -16.29 52.09
CA VAL A 44 0.63 -14.99 51.42
C VAL A 44 -0.41 -14.04 52.03
N GLU A 45 -0.02 -12.79 52.22
CA GLU A 45 -0.94 -11.76 52.67
C GLU A 45 -1.91 -11.36 51.55
N LYS A 46 -3.21 -11.28 51.88
CA LYS A 46 -4.25 -10.78 50.95
C LYS A 46 -3.93 -9.39 50.37
N LYS A 47 -3.13 -8.60 51.09
CA LYS A 47 -2.66 -7.29 50.64
C LYS A 47 -1.81 -7.40 49.36
N GLN A 48 -0.90 -8.37 49.29
CA GLN A 48 -0.02 -8.56 48.13
C GLN A 48 -0.80 -8.97 46.88
N ILE A 49 -1.83 -9.81 47.05
CA ILE A 49 -2.73 -10.21 45.95
C ILE A 49 -3.51 -8.99 45.44
N LYS A 50 -4.04 -8.16 46.34
CA LYS A 50 -4.76 -6.93 45.97
C LYS A 50 -3.85 -5.92 45.28
N GLU A 51 -2.60 -5.77 45.74
CA GLU A 51 -1.62 -4.90 45.09
C GLU A 51 -1.33 -5.37 43.66
N ALA A 52 -1.12 -6.68 43.45
CA ALA A 52 -0.89 -7.23 42.11
C ALA A 52 -2.09 -7.01 41.17
N LEU A 53 -3.32 -7.20 41.66
CA LEU A 53 -4.54 -6.93 40.89
C LEU A 53 -4.72 -5.44 40.59
N LYS A 54 -4.46 -4.55 41.56
CA LYS A 54 -4.54 -3.11 41.35
C LYS A 54 -3.57 -2.64 40.27
N THR A 55 -2.35 -3.15 40.28
CA THR A 55 -1.37 -2.86 39.22
C THR A 55 -1.81 -3.43 37.87
N ALA A 56 -2.47 -4.59 37.84
CA ALA A 56 -3.05 -5.11 36.60
C ALA A 56 -4.16 -4.19 36.05
N ASP A 57 -5.01 -3.63 36.92
CA ASP A 57 -6.03 -2.66 36.52
C ASP A 57 -5.41 -1.39 35.92
N GLU A 58 -4.35 -0.85 36.55
CA GLU A 58 -3.61 0.31 36.03
C GLU A 58 -2.96 0.01 34.66
N LEU A 59 -2.43 -1.19 34.46
CA LEU A 59 -1.91 -1.62 33.15
C LEU A 59 -3.03 -1.73 32.10
N ASN A 60 -4.21 -2.20 32.49
CA ASN A 60 -5.35 -2.32 31.59
C ASN A 60 -5.84 -0.96 31.09
N ASP A 61 -5.83 0.05 31.94
CA ASP A 61 -6.15 1.43 31.55
C ASP A 61 -5.13 1.96 30.53
N LEU A 62 -3.84 1.67 30.72
CA LEU A 62 -2.81 2.03 29.74
C LEU A 62 -2.97 1.27 28.41
N ILE A 63 -3.31 -0.02 28.45
CA ILE A 63 -3.61 -0.83 27.26
C ILE A 63 -4.74 -0.20 26.45
N ARG A 64 -5.83 0.22 27.12
CA ARG A 64 -6.96 0.90 26.47
C ARG A 64 -6.52 2.17 25.75
N ASN A 65 -5.74 3.02 26.42
CA ASN A 65 -5.23 4.26 25.81
C ASN A 65 -4.37 3.99 24.57
N ILE A 66 -3.56 2.94 24.57
CA ILE A 66 -2.74 2.55 23.41
C ILE A 66 -3.61 2.03 22.26
N ILE A 67 -4.66 1.25 22.55
CA ILE A 67 -5.63 0.78 21.56
C ILE A 67 -6.34 1.98 20.92
N ASP A 68 -6.89 2.89 21.72
CA ASP A 68 -7.58 4.08 21.23
C ASP A 68 -6.66 4.94 20.33
N THR A 69 -5.39 5.04 20.70
CA THR A 69 -4.38 5.77 19.89
C THR A 69 -4.08 5.04 18.59
N LEU A 70 -3.92 3.72 18.62
CA LEU A 70 -3.67 2.90 17.44
C LEU A 70 -4.82 2.99 16.43
N GLU A 71 -6.07 2.93 16.91
CA GLU A 71 -7.26 3.08 16.06
C GLU A 71 -7.23 4.43 15.32
N CYS A 72 -6.93 5.52 16.03
CA CYS A 72 -6.80 6.84 15.42
C CYS A 72 -5.66 6.92 14.38
N CYS A 73 -4.52 6.29 14.65
CA CYS A 73 -3.37 6.30 13.75
C CYS A 73 -3.57 5.40 12.52
N GLU A 74 -4.27 4.28 12.68
CA GLU A 74 -4.53 3.30 11.62
C GLU A 74 -5.37 3.89 10.49
N ASP A 75 -6.46 4.58 10.83
CA ASP A 75 -7.36 5.19 9.83
C ASP A 75 -6.60 6.08 8.84
N CYS A 76 -5.70 6.92 9.35
CA CYS A 76 -4.87 7.80 8.52
C CYS A 76 -3.93 7.01 7.59
N TYR A 77 -3.32 5.94 8.08
CA TYR A 77 -2.41 5.12 7.30
C TYR A 77 -3.13 4.28 6.24
N LEU A 78 -4.31 3.75 6.56
CA LEU A 78 -5.16 3.03 5.62
C LEU A 78 -5.60 3.93 4.46
N ASP A 79 -6.00 5.16 4.75
CA ASP A 79 -6.40 6.11 3.72
C ASP A 79 -5.23 6.49 2.81
N TYR A 80 -4.03 6.69 3.36
CA TYR A 80 -2.82 6.81 2.56
C TYR A 80 -2.60 5.60 1.65
N CYS A 81 -2.72 4.38 2.18
CA CYS A 81 -2.53 3.15 1.40
C CYS A 81 -3.54 3.04 0.25
N LYS A 82 -4.80 3.42 0.48
CA LYS A 82 -5.85 3.46 -0.54
C LYS A 82 -5.49 4.46 -1.65
N ILE A 83 -5.17 5.70 -1.30
CA ILE A 83 -4.80 6.75 -2.26
C ILE A 83 -3.56 6.34 -3.06
N LYS A 84 -2.52 5.86 -2.39
CA LYS A 84 -1.28 5.40 -3.04
C LYS A 84 -1.58 4.29 -4.06
N SER A 85 -2.42 3.32 -3.70
CA SER A 85 -2.80 2.22 -4.58
C SER A 85 -3.59 2.70 -5.80
N GLN A 86 -4.49 3.68 -5.64
CA GLN A 86 -5.22 4.29 -6.76
C GLN A 86 -4.28 5.04 -7.72
N VAL A 87 -3.34 5.82 -7.19
CA VAL A 87 -2.32 6.52 -7.99
C VAL A 87 -1.42 5.52 -8.71
N LEU A 88 -1.07 4.42 -8.06
CA LEU A 88 -0.25 3.39 -8.67
C LEU A 88 -1.00 2.71 -9.82
N LYS A 89 -2.27 2.36 -9.61
CA LYS A 89 -3.13 1.76 -10.63
C LYS A 89 -3.34 2.66 -11.85
N SER A 90 -3.38 3.98 -11.67
CA SER A 90 -3.53 4.91 -12.80
C SER A 90 -2.23 5.14 -13.59
N LYS A 91 -1.07 4.83 -13.00
CA LYS A 91 0.25 5.04 -13.61
C LYS A 91 0.88 3.78 -14.18
N ILE A 92 0.59 2.61 -13.60
CA ILE A 92 1.16 1.34 -14.07
C ILE A 92 0.36 0.84 -15.28
N ASN A 93 1.09 0.52 -16.35
CA ASN A 93 0.55 -0.20 -17.50
C ASN A 93 0.65 -1.71 -17.24
N THR A 94 -0.43 -2.46 -17.50
CA THR A 94 -0.44 -3.93 -17.40
C THR A 94 0.69 -4.56 -18.20
N GLN A 95 1.06 -4.00 -19.36
CA GLN A 95 2.16 -4.49 -20.17
C GLN A 95 3.50 -4.40 -19.44
N TYR A 96 3.74 -3.31 -18.71
CA TYR A 96 4.98 -3.14 -17.93
C TYR A 96 5.11 -4.20 -16.82
N ILE A 97 4.00 -4.57 -16.17
CA ILE A 97 4.00 -5.65 -15.17
C ILE A 97 4.28 -7.00 -15.85
N LEU A 98 3.67 -7.25 -17.01
CA LEU A 98 3.90 -8.49 -17.76
C LEU A 98 5.37 -8.61 -18.18
N ASP A 99 5.95 -7.54 -18.70
CA ASP A 99 7.36 -7.50 -19.10
C ASP A 99 8.29 -7.71 -17.88
N GLU A 100 7.99 -7.10 -16.71
CA GLU A 100 8.76 -7.33 -15.48
C GLU A 100 8.69 -8.79 -15.00
N ILE A 101 7.52 -9.43 -15.11
CA ILE A 101 7.32 -10.84 -14.75
C ILE A 101 8.10 -11.74 -15.72
N ASP A 102 8.01 -11.48 -17.02
CA ASP A 102 8.68 -12.25 -18.06
C ASP A 102 10.21 -12.11 -17.93
N ASP A 103 10.73 -10.91 -17.67
CA ASP A 103 12.16 -10.66 -17.43
C ASP A 103 12.66 -11.43 -16.19
N ASN A 104 11.90 -11.44 -15.10
CA ASN A 104 12.23 -12.21 -13.90
C ASN A 104 12.18 -13.72 -14.15
N TYR A 105 11.28 -14.18 -15.02
CA TYR A 105 11.15 -15.58 -15.39
C TYR A 105 12.28 -16.03 -16.32
N GLU A 106 12.67 -15.20 -17.30
CA GLU A 106 13.84 -15.44 -18.15
C GLU A 106 15.13 -15.45 -17.31
N TYR A 107 15.29 -14.53 -16.35
CA TYR A 107 16.43 -14.52 -15.44
C TYR A 107 16.55 -15.81 -14.61
N LYS A 108 15.42 -16.36 -14.13
CA LYS A 108 15.40 -17.62 -13.38
C LYS A 108 15.68 -18.84 -14.25
N ASN A 109 15.09 -18.92 -15.45
CA ASN A 109 15.33 -20.02 -16.39
C ASN A 109 16.77 -20.04 -16.96
N ASN A 110 17.38 -18.86 -17.13
CA ASN A 110 18.78 -18.77 -17.57
C ASN A 110 19.78 -19.19 -16.48
N ASN A 111 19.37 -19.20 -15.21
CA ASN A 111 20.17 -19.64 -14.07
C ASN A 111 19.81 -21.06 -13.56
N GLU A 112 18.63 -21.58 -13.89
CA GLU A 112 18.18 -22.94 -13.57
C GLU A 112 17.72 -23.62 -14.87
N GLY A 113 18.62 -24.38 -15.51
CA GLY A 113 18.44 -24.90 -16.87
C GLY A 113 17.25 -25.83 -17.08
N MET A 114 16.06 -25.28 -17.36
CA MET A 114 14.94 -25.97 -18.01
C MET A 114 14.29 -25.05 -19.07
N GLY A 115 13.95 -25.62 -20.23
CA GLY A 115 13.70 -24.90 -21.50
C GLY A 115 12.46 -23.99 -21.55
N LYS A 116 12.50 -23.03 -22.48
CA LYS A 116 11.48 -21.99 -22.71
C LYS A 116 10.07 -22.56 -22.88
N VAL A 117 9.15 -22.19 -21.99
CA VAL A 117 7.70 -22.32 -22.21
C VAL A 117 7.16 -20.97 -22.65
N ARG A 118 6.60 -20.90 -23.86
CA ARG A 118 5.96 -19.68 -24.38
C ARG A 118 4.53 -19.62 -23.85
N PHE A 119 4.23 -18.66 -22.99
CA PHE A 119 2.84 -18.41 -22.57
C PHE A 119 2.03 -17.84 -23.74
N PRO A 120 0.78 -18.29 -23.96
CA PRO A 120 -0.06 -17.78 -25.03
C PRO A 120 -0.53 -16.34 -24.74
N GLU A 121 -0.48 -15.48 -25.76
CA GLU A 121 -1.01 -14.12 -25.70
C GLU A 121 -2.48 -14.12 -25.28
N LEU A 122 -2.74 -13.64 -24.07
CA LEU A 122 -4.09 -13.39 -23.59
C LEU A 122 -4.63 -12.16 -24.31
N ARG A 123 -5.34 -12.42 -25.41
CA ARG A 123 -6.04 -11.41 -26.20
C ARG A 123 -7.15 -10.77 -25.34
N LEU A 124 -6.84 -9.64 -24.70
CA LEU A 124 -7.83 -8.80 -24.04
C LEU A 124 -8.87 -8.38 -25.09
N LYS A 125 -10.10 -8.88 -24.97
CA LYS A 125 -11.21 -8.46 -25.84
C LYS A 125 -11.45 -6.97 -25.60
N GLY A 126 -11.05 -6.16 -26.58
CA GLY A 126 -11.27 -4.73 -26.58
C GLY A 126 -12.75 -4.39 -26.38
N SER A 127 -12.99 -3.46 -25.45
CA SER A 127 -14.19 -2.64 -25.43
C SER A 127 -14.34 -1.95 -26.77
N GLY A 128 -15.50 -2.15 -27.40
CA GLY A 128 -15.73 -1.80 -28.80
C GLY A 128 -15.62 -0.31 -29.11
N VAL A 129 -14.78 0.00 -30.10
CA VAL A 129 -14.93 1.20 -30.93
C VAL A 129 -15.55 0.75 -32.25
N LYS A 130 -16.81 1.11 -32.47
CA LYS A 130 -17.50 0.92 -33.75
C LYS A 130 -16.85 1.82 -34.80
N GLY A 131 -16.19 1.21 -35.78
CA GLY A 131 -15.81 1.88 -37.01
C GLY A 131 -17.04 2.27 -37.84
N SER A 132 -16.94 3.41 -38.53
CA SER A 132 -17.80 3.74 -39.67
C SER A 132 -16.91 4.00 -40.89
N LYS A 133 -16.83 2.94 -41.70
CA LYS A 133 -16.69 2.80 -43.16
C LYS A 133 -16.05 3.92 -43.99
N GLU A 134 -15.04 3.49 -44.75
CA GLU A 134 -14.61 4.04 -46.04
C GLU A 134 -15.79 4.22 -47.02
N GLY A 135 -15.74 5.32 -47.77
CA GLY A 135 -16.52 5.58 -48.98
C GLY A 135 -15.68 6.43 -49.92
N ASN A 136 -15.22 5.82 -51.00
CA ASN A 136 -14.38 6.40 -52.04
C ASN A 136 -15.27 7.07 -53.10
N GLU A 137 -15.02 8.32 -53.49
CA GLU A 137 -15.54 8.87 -54.75
C GLU A 137 -14.69 10.05 -55.27
N ASN A 138 -14.15 9.86 -56.48
CA ASN A 138 -13.45 10.84 -57.31
C ASN A 138 -14.39 11.95 -57.81
N ARG A 139 -13.98 13.23 -57.79
CA ARG A 139 -14.21 14.17 -58.91
C ARG A 139 -13.39 15.48 -58.85
N ALA A 140 -12.40 15.54 -59.74
CA ALA A 140 -12.07 16.64 -60.66
C ALA A 140 -12.17 18.14 -60.28
N GLN A 141 -11.07 18.83 -60.60
CA GLN A 141 -10.95 20.07 -61.40
C GLN A 141 -10.74 21.45 -60.72
N LYS A 142 -9.62 22.05 -61.19
CA LYS A 142 -9.39 23.45 -61.57
C LYS A 142 -9.13 24.50 -60.47
N GLY A 143 -7.85 24.88 -60.37
CA GLY A 143 -7.37 26.19 -60.81
C GLY A 143 -7.68 27.39 -59.91
N ASN A 144 -6.64 27.99 -59.32
CA ASN A 144 -6.17 29.30 -59.77
C ASN A 144 -4.88 29.72 -59.07
N GLU A 145 -3.96 30.23 -59.88
CA GLU A 145 -2.80 31.04 -59.50
C GLU A 145 -3.22 32.37 -58.84
N LYS A 146 -2.36 32.87 -57.94
CA LYS A 146 -1.84 34.26 -57.84
C LYS A 146 -0.96 34.32 -56.58
N LYS A 147 0.38 34.33 -56.71
CA LYS A 147 1.29 35.46 -56.99
C LYS A 147 1.42 36.48 -55.83
N ASP A 148 2.69 36.59 -55.41
CA ASP A 148 3.45 37.75 -54.94
C ASP A 148 2.97 38.46 -53.66
N ILE A 149 3.86 38.71 -52.69
CA ILE A 149 4.87 39.79 -52.66
C ILE A 149 5.67 39.66 -51.33
N THR A 150 6.99 39.67 -51.45
CA THR A 150 7.98 40.03 -50.42
C THR A 150 7.93 41.52 -50.12
N ASP A 151 8.10 41.95 -48.86
CA ASP A 151 9.08 43.00 -48.52
C ASP A 151 9.10 43.38 -47.03
N THR A 152 10.33 43.43 -46.48
CA THR A 152 10.94 44.42 -45.53
C THR A 152 10.20 44.79 -44.23
N LYS A 153 10.80 45.18 -43.10
CA LYS A 153 12.16 45.41 -42.54
C LYS A 153 11.91 45.73 -41.04
N GLU A 154 13.00 46.02 -40.31
CA GLU A 154 13.11 46.57 -38.93
C GLU A 154 13.35 45.45 -37.90
N GLU A 155 14.51 45.34 -37.23
CA GLU A 155 15.70 46.20 -37.06
C GLU A 155 17.00 45.36 -37.06
#